data_AF-E4Z632-F1
#
_entry.id   AF-E4Z632-F1
#
_cell.length_a   1.000
_cell.length_b   1.000
_cell.length_c   1.000
_cell.angle_alpha   90.00
_cell.angle_beta   90.00
_cell.angle_gamma   90.00
#
_symmetry.space_group_name_H-M   'P 1'
#
loop_
_entity.id
_entity.type
_entity.pdbx_description
1 polymer ?
#
loop_
_entity_poly.entity_id
_entity_poly.type
_entity_poly.pdbx_seq_one_letter_code
_entity_poly.pdbx_strand_id
1 'polypeptide(L)' 'MASLMNKPKAELTPEELEEREKHEFQTGPLSVLTESVRNNTQVLINCRNNRKLMGRVK' A
#
# COMPACT_ATOMS: atom_id res chain seq x y z
N MET A 1 11.75 13.79 -7.06
CA MET A 1 10.84 12.74 -6.56
C MET A 1 9.91 12.13 -7.63
N ALA A 2 9.65 12.78 -8.78
CA ALA A 2 8.91 12.13 -9.89
C ALA A 2 9.76 11.10 -10.70
N SER A 3 11.08 11.19 -10.61
CA SER A 3 12.01 10.36 -11.40
C SER A 3 12.08 8.88 -10.97
N LEU A 4 11.79 8.57 -9.70
CA LEU A 4 11.84 7.19 -9.17
C LEU A 4 10.62 6.35 -9.61
N MET A 5 9.47 6.98 -9.89
CA MET A 5 8.25 6.28 -10.33
C MET A 5 8.31 5.83 -11.80
N ASN A 6 9.03 6.55 -12.65
CA ASN A 6 9.15 6.25 -14.08
C ASN A 6 10.33 5.31 -14.41
N LYS A 7 11.24 5.08 -13.47
CA LYS A 7 12.32 4.10 -13.65
C LYS A 7 11.75 2.67 -13.51
N PRO A 8 12.17 1.73 -14.38
CA PRO A 8 11.79 0.33 -14.23
C PRO A 8 12.34 -0.24 -12.92
N LYS A 9 11.53 -1.03 -12.21
CA LYS A 9 11.90 -1.65 -10.92
C LYS A 9 13.18 -2.50 -11.01
N ALA A 10 13.54 -2.97 -12.21
CA ALA A 10 14.73 -3.77 -12.46
C ALA A 10 16.06 -3.00 -12.35
N GLU A 11 16.03 -1.67 -12.44
CA GLU A 11 17.24 -0.82 -12.41
C GLU A 11 17.44 -0.12 -11.07
N LEU A 12 16.57 -0.36 -10.09
CA LEU A 12 16.63 0.28 -8.78
C LEU A 12 17.54 -0.50 -7.82
N THR A 13 18.32 0.23 -7.02
CA THR A 13 19.02 -0.35 -5.88
C THR A 13 18.01 -0.79 -4.81
N PRO A 14 18.37 -1.75 -3.92
CA PRO A 14 17.46 -2.23 -2.88
C PRO A 14 16.97 -1.11 -1.94
N GLU A 15 17.82 -0.11 -1.66
CA GLU A 15 17.47 1.04 -0.82
C GLU A 15 16.44 1.94 -1.49
N GLU A 16 16.65 2.28 -2.77
CA GLU A 16 15.69 3.07 -3.54
C GLU A 16 14.35 2.33 -3.71
N LEU A 17 14.36 0.99 -3.74
CA LEU A 17 13.15 0.19 -3.88
C LEU A 17 12.31 0.26 -2.60
N GLU A 18 12.96 0.20 -1.44
CA GLU A 18 12.31 0.36 -0.15
C GLU A 18 11.75 1.78 0.05
N GLU A 19 12.48 2.81 -0.36
CA GLU A 19 11.98 4.19 -0.33
C GLU A 19 10.77 4.38 -1.24
N ARG A 20 10.81 3.79 -2.44
CA ARG A 20 9.69 3.85 -3.39
C ARG A 20 8.46 3.12 -2.85
N GLU A 21 8.62 1.94 -2.25
CA GLU A 21 7.51 1.23 -1.61
C GLU A 21 6.92 2.02 -0.46
N LYS A 22 7.75 2.57 0.44
CA LYS A 22 7.28 3.45 1.53
C LYS A 22 6.49 4.64 0.99
N HIS A 23 6.96 5.24 -0.10
CA HIS A 23 6.26 6.34 -0.74
C HIS A 23 4.92 5.91 -1.37
N GLU A 24 4.86 4.74 -2.02
CA GLU A 24 3.61 4.18 -2.59
C GLU A 24 2.58 3.81 -1.50
N PHE A 25 3.02 3.35 -0.32
CA PHE A 25 2.15 3.07 0.83
C PHE A 25 1.64 4.32 1.53
N GLN A 26 2.40 5.42 1.50
CA GLN A 26 2.00 6.70 2.08
C GLN A 26 1.15 7.54 1.13
N THR A 27 1.46 7.47 -0.16
CA THR A 27 0.91 8.37 -1.18
C THR A 27 0.36 7.54 -2.33
N GLY A 28 -0.93 7.19 -2.26
CA GLY A 28 -1.57 6.36 -3.28
C GLY A 28 -2.82 5.61 -2.77
N PRO A 29 -3.40 4.72 -3.59
CA PRO A 29 -4.60 3.96 -3.21
C PRO A 29 -4.40 3.02 -2.01
N LEU A 30 -3.15 2.60 -1.74
CA LEU A 30 -2.83 1.77 -0.57
C LEU A 30 -2.79 2.57 0.75
N SER A 31 -2.72 3.90 0.69
CA SER A 31 -2.73 4.76 1.89
C SER A 31 -3.98 4.56 2.74
N VAL A 32 -5.12 4.23 2.13
CA VAL A 32 -6.36 3.89 2.83
C VAL A 32 -6.18 2.75 3.83
N LEU A 33 -5.37 1.75 3.50
CA LEU A 33 -5.09 0.64 4.42
C LEU A 33 -4.20 1.10 5.58
N THR A 34 -3.19 1.92 5.28
CA THR A 34 -2.31 2.53 6.30
C THR A 34 -3.10 3.42 7.27
N GLU A 35 -4.02 4.23 6.75
CA GLU A 35 -4.94 5.05 7.56
C GLU A 35 -5.89 4.18 8.37
N SER A 36 -6.37 3.06 7.81
CA SER A 36 -7.28 2.16 8.51
C SER A 36 -6.61 1.49 9.71
N VAL A 37 -5.32 1.17 9.63
CA VAL A 37 -4.53 0.67 10.77
C VAL A 37 -4.34 1.78 11.82
N ARG A 38 -3.92 2.98 11.41
CA ARG A 38 -3.67 4.11 12.34
C ARG A 38 -4.92 4.52 13.10
N ASN A 39 -6.05 4.60 12.40
CA ASN A 39 -7.33 5.03 12.96
C ASN A 39 -8.13 3.87 13.55
N ASN A 40 -7.62 2.62 13.46
CA ASN A 40 -8.30 1.42 13.91
C ASN A 40 -9.74 1.29 13.36
N THR A 41 -9.94 1.70 12.10
CA THR A 41 -11.25 1.70 11.45
C THR A 41 -11.62 0.31 10.95
N GLN A 42 -12.92 0.03 10.87
CA GLN A 42 -13.41 -1.24 10.34
C GLN A 42 -13.49 -1.17 8.82
N VAL A 43 -12.93 -2.19 8.15
CA VAL A 43 -12.93 -2.31 6.70
C VAL A 43 -13.68 -3.57 6.26
N LEU A 44 -14.36 -3.46 5.13
CA LEU A 44 -15.02 -4.57 4.43
C LEU A 44 -14.14 -5.00 3.25
N ILE A 45 -13.64 -6.22 3.28
CA ILE A 45 -12.79 -6.79 2.23
C ILE A 45 -13.62 -7.83 1.46
N ASN A 46 -13.78 -7.60 0.16
CA ASN A 46 -14.37 -8.59 -0.73
C ASN A 46 -13.27 -9.53 -1.25
N CYS A 47 -13.34 -10.81 -0.89
CA CYS A 47 -12.38 -11.81 -1.31
C CYS A 47 -12.72 -12.34 -2.71
N ARG A 48 -11.72 -12.90 -3.41
CA ARG A 48 -11.87 -13.47 -4.75
C ARG A 48 -12.85 -14.65 -4.83
N ASN A 49 -13.11 -15.33 -3.70
CA ASN A 49 -14.09 -16.40 -3.58
C ASN A 49 -15.50 -15.90 -3.22
N ASN A 50 -15.81 -14.62 -3.47
CA ASN A 50 -17.10 -13.97 -3.18
C ASN A 50 -17.51 -13.98 -1.70
N ARG A 51 -16.56 -14.21 -0.78
CA ARG A 51 -16.79 -14.02 0.66
C ARG A 51 -16.41 -12.61 1.06
N LYS A 52 -17.21 -12.00 1.93
CA LYS A 52 -16.94 -10.68 2.50
C LYS A 52 -16.39 -10.83 3.92
N LEU A 53 -15.22 -10.25 4.18
CA LEU A 53 -14.61 -10.19 5.51
C LEU A 53 -14.79 -8.78 6.07
N MET A 54 -15.28 -8.69 7.30
CA MET A 54 -15.35 -7.43 8.06
C MET A 54 -14.36 -7.50 9.20
N GLY A 55 -13.43 -6.56 9.27
CA GLY A 55 -12.39 -6.60 10.30
C GLY A 55 -11.64 -5.29 10.42
N ARG A 56 -10.74 -5.25 11.39
CA ARG A 56 -9.76 -4.16 11.53
C ARG A 56 -8.41 -4.70 11.08
N VAL A 57 -7.67 -3.88 10.34
CA VAL A 57 -6.33 -4.23 9.85
C VAL A 57 -5.32 -3.86 10.94
N LYS A 58 -4.28 -4.67 11.10
CA LYS A 58 -3.16 -4.43 12.01
C LYS A 58 -1.86 -4.38 11.22
#